data_AF-A0A0Q4XMI7-F1
#
_entry.id   AF-A0A0Q4XMI7-F1
#
_cell.length_a   1.000
_cell.length_b   1.000
_cell.length_c   1.000
_cell.angle_alpha   90.00
_cell.angle_beta   90.00
_cell.angle_gamma   90.00
#
_symmetry.space_group_name_H-M   'P 1'
#
loop_
_entity.id
_entity.type
_entity.pdbx_description
1 polymer ?
#
loop_
_entity_poly.entity_id
_entity_poly.type
_entity_poly.pdbx_seq_one_letter_code
_entity_poly.pdbx_strand_id
1 'polypeptide(L)'
;MDITAPCPDTPSREPPAPCVGIFWGVLDSGRTVLVTDRTTLVEAEPYGDCLTHPRGHHEVWEAWRRLGATALRRRGLPPAIAGHEYEAFPRGRVVYMRGPVLFTLYADRRLQRPDTIALLVRLFGLTGEHHAVRSDAHYRTLA
;
A
#
# COMPACT_ATOMS: atom_id res chain seq x y z
N MET A 1 -50.56 11.18 -11.00
CA MET A 1 -50.02 11.16 -9.62
C MET A 1 -48.61 10.64 -9.69
N ASP A 2 -47.73 11.36 -9.02
CA ASP A 2 -46.28 11.39 -9.17
C ASP A 2 -45.51 10.11 -8.81
N ILE A 3 -44.49 9.89 -9.65
CA ILE A 3 -43.15 9.31 -9.48
C ILE A 3 -42.70 9.02 -8.03
N THR A 4 -42.13 7.83 -7.80
CA THR A 4 -40.94 7.69 -6.94
C THR A 4 -40.04 6.60 -7.52
N ALA A 5 -39.01 7.05 -8.25
CA ALA A 5 -37.86 6.24 -8.59
C ALA A 5 -37.05 5.95 -7.31
N PRO A 6 -36.45 4.76 -7.16
CA PRO A 6 -35.47 4.54 -6.09
C PRO A 6 -34.28 5.48 -6.27
N CYS A 7 -33.94 6.18 -5.19
CA CYS A 7 -32.84 7.14 -5.10
C CYS A 7 -31.50 6.47 -5.46
N PRO A 8 -30.57 7.13 -6.17
CA PRO A 8 -29.25 6.56 -6.42
C PRO A 8 -28.50 6.35 -5.11
N ASP A 9 -27.88 5.17 -4.99
CA ASP A 9 -27.02 4.75 -3.89
C ASP A 9 -26.10 5.89 -3.45
N THR A 10 -26.27 6.31 -2.19
CA THR A 10 -25.27 7.10 -1.50
C THR A 10 -24.03 6.22 -1.38
N PRO A 11 -22.84 6.62 -1.88
CA PRO A 11 -21.65 5.81 -1.67
C PRO A 11 -21.44 5.65 -0.17
N SER A 12 -21.46 4.41 0.30
CA SER A 12 -21.24 4.04 1.70
C SER A 12 -19.97 4.74 2.19
N ARG A 13 -20.13 5.64 3.16
CA ARG A 13 -19.05 6.43 3.78
C ARG A 13 -18.26 5.58 4.78
N GLU A 14 -18.18 4.28 4.55
CA GLU A 14 -17.42 3.37 5.38
C GLU A 14 -15.94 3.50 5.03
N PRO A 15 -15.07 3.67 6.03
CA PRO A 15 -13.64 3.61 5.79
C PRO A 15 -13.30 2.26 5.14
N PRO A 16 -12.34 2.23 4.20
CA PRO A 16 -11.94 0.97 3.58
C PRO A 16 -11.52 -0.03 4.65
N ALA A 17 -11.90 -1.30 4.47
CA ALA A 17 -11.54 -2.36 5.39
C ALA A 17 -10.03 -2.37 5.69
N PRO A 18 -9.61 -2.62 6.95
CA PRO A 18 -8.20 -2.69 7.29
C PRO A 18 -7.47 -3.77 6.49
N CYS A 19 -6.31 -3.41 5.96
CA CYS A 19 -5.51 -4.26 5.08
C CYS A 19 -4.05 -4.36 5.55
N VAL A 20 -3.42 -5.48 5.22
CA VAL A 20 -1.97 -5.63 5.17
C VAL A 20 -1.50 -5.49 3.72
N GLY A 21 -0.19 -5.37 3.48
CA GLY A 21 0.30 -5.20 2.13
C GLY A 21 1.70 -4.63 2.03
N ILE A 22 2.10 -4.35 0.80
CA ILE A 22 3.40 -3.80 0.45
C ILE A 22 3.22 -2.50 -0.31
N PHE A 23 4.20 -1.61 -0.20
CA PHE A 23 4.12 -0.29 -0.82
C PHE A 23 5.48 0.25 -1.22
N TRP A 24 5.46 1.21 -2.14
CA TRP A 24 6.61 1.98 -2.60
C TRP A 24 6.26 3.46 -2.71
N GLY A 25 7.27 4.32 -2.56
CA GLY A 25 7.22 5.71 -3.04
C GLY A 25 8.02 5.83 -4.33
N VAL A 26 7.35 5.79 -5.46
CA VAL A 26 7.98 5.83 -6.78
C VAL A 26 8.16 7.27 -7.22
N LEU A 27 9.38 7.67 -7.58
CA LEU A 27 9.63 8.99 -8.16
C LEU A 27 9.25 8.95 -9.65
N ASP A 28 8.26 9.75 -10.02
CA ASP A 28 7.77 9.87 -11.39
C ASP A 28 7.50 11.33 -11.73
N SER A 29 8.07 11.80 -12.84
CA SER A 29 8.00 13.21 -13.27
C SER A 29 8.29 14.22 -12.15
N GLY A 30 9.28 13.94 -11.30
CA GLY A 30 9.70 14.82 -10.19
C GLY A 30 8.80 14.79 -8.96
N ARG A 31 7.80 13.90 -8.91
CA ARG A 31 6.90 13.73 -7.76
C ARG A 31 6.94 12.30 -7.25
N THR A 32 6.88 12.13 -5.93
CA THR A 32 6.72 10.79 -5.34
C THR A 32 5.26 10.37 -5.38
N VAL A 33 4.99 9.25 -6.04
CA VAL A 33 3.68 8.60 -6.11
C VAL A 33 3.71 7.35 -5.24
N LEU A 34 2.78 7.24 -4.29
CA LEU A 34 2.63 6.01 -3.52
C LEU A 34 1.89 4.96 -4.34
N VAL A 35 2.48 3.77 -4.44
CA VAL A 35 1.84 2.59 -5.01
C VAL A 35 1.75 1.51 -3.94
N THR A 36 0.64 0.80 -3.91
CA THR A 36 0.33 -0.19 -2.88
C THR A 36 -0.23 -1.44 -3.51
N ASP A 37 0.10 -2.57 -2.92
CA ASP A 37 -0.53 -3.85 -3.18
C ASP A 37 -1.00 -4.43 -1.85
N ARG A 38 -2.31 -4.68 -1.74
CA ARG A 38 -3.02 -4.84 -0.46
C ARG A 38 -3.83 -6.13 -0.46
N THR A 39 -3.97 -6.70 0.73
CA THR A 39 -4.86 -7.82 1.02
C THR A 39 -5.63 -7.50 2.30
N THR A 40 -6.94 -7.76 2.30
CA THR A 40 -7.77 -7.51 3.50
C THR A 40 -7.28 -8.35 4.67
N LEU A 41 -7.55 -7.93 5.91
CA LEU A 41 -7.12 -8.71 7.07
C LEU A 41 -7.70 -10.14 7.10
N VAL A 42 -8.89 -10.33 6.51
CA VAL A 42 -9.56 -11.64 6.38
C VAL A 42 -8.81 -12.58 5.43
N GLU A 43 -8.24 -12.02 4.35
CA GLU A 43 -7.50 -12.77 3.33
C GLU A 43 -5.98 -12.83 3.61
N ALA A 44 -5.53 -12.19 4.69
CA ALA A 44 -4.12 -12.13 5.06
C ALA A 44 -3.61 -13.49 5.53
N GLU A 45 -2.35 -13.78 5.24
CA GLU A 45 -1.73 -15.06 5.59
C GLU A 45 -0.98 -14.98 6.93
N PRO A 46 -1.02 -16.04 7.76
CA PRO A 46 -0.18 -16.13 8.94
C PRO A 46 1.31 -16.22 8.57
N TYR A 47 2.15 -15.45 9.27
CA TYR A 47 3.60 -15.54 9.19
C TYR A 47 4.21 -15.32 10.58
N GLY A 48 4.64 -16.42 11.22
CA GLY A 48 5.04 -16.39 12.63
C GLY A 48 3.92 -15.79 13.49
N ASP A 49 4.20 -14.71 14.22
CA ASP A 49 3.23 -14.06 15.11
C ASP A 49 2.39 -12.96 14.44
N CYS A 50 2.54 -12.73 13.14
CA CYS A 50 1.79 -11.70 12.41
C CYS A 50 0.90 -12.28 11.29
N LEU A 51 -0.03 -11.44 10.82
CA LEU A 51 -0.70 -11.61 9.53
C LEU A 51 0.00 -10.70 8.51
N THR A 52 0.25 -11.24 7.32
CA THR A 52 1.03 -10.59 6.28
C THR A 52 0.36 -10.72 4.92
N HIS A 53 0.81 -9.89 4.00
CA HIS A 53 0.44 -9.95 2.59
C HIS A 53 1.06 -11.18 1.92
N PRO A 54 0.29 -11.99 1.18
CA PRO A 54 0.75 -13.26 0.59
C PRO A 54 1.91 -13.08 -0.39
N ARG A 55 1.98 -11.92 -1.07
CA ARG A 55 2.98 -11.68 -2.12
C ARG A 55 4.21 -10.92 -1.64
N GLY A 56 5.32 -11.17 -2.33
CA GLY A 56 6.59 -10.48 -2.13
C GLY A 56 6.70 -9.18 -2.93
N HIS A 57 7.61 -8.27 -2.50
CA HIS A 57 7.93 -7.05 -3.24
C HIS A 57 8.42 -7.32 -4.65
N HIS A 58 9.38 -8.24 -4.80
CA HIS A 58 9.95 -8.60 -6.10
C HIS A 58 8.89 -9.12 -7.06
N GLU A 59 8.07 -10.08 -6.61
CA GLU A 59 7.01 -10.70 -7.41
C GLU A 59 6.01 -9.68 -7.96
N VAL A 60 5.47 -8.82 -7.09
CA VAL A 60 4.48 -7.80 -7.46
C VAL A 60 5.09 -6.76 -8.38
N TRP A 61 6.29 -6.29 -8.08
CA TRP A 61 6.96 -5.30 -8.90
C TRP A 61 7.25 -5.81 -10.30
N GLU A 62 7.76 -7.03 -10.44
CA GLU A 62 8.04 -7.62 -11.74
C GLU A 62 6.76 -7.88 -12.55
N ALA A 63 5.66 -8.22 -11.88
CA ALA A 63 4.35 -8.31 -12.54
C ALA A 63 3.91 -6.96 -13.12
N TRP A 64 4.13 -5.85 -12.40
CA TRP A 64 3.84 -4.50 -12.91
C TRP A 64 4.81 -4.08 -14.01
N ARG A 65 6.12 -4.29 -13.82
CA ARG A 65 7.18 -3.95 -14.77
C ARG A 65 6.94 -4.58 -16.14
N ARG A 66 6.54 -5.86 -16.18
CA ARG A 66 6.20 -6.60 -17.42
C ARG A 66 5.04 -6.00 -18.22
N LEU A 67 4.16 -5.20 -17.60
CA LEU A 67 3.07 -4.53 -18.34
C LEU A 67 3.58 -3.45 -19.29
N GLY A 68 4.75 -2.86 -18.99
CA GLY A 68 5.30 -1.73 -19.72
C GLY A 68 4.61 -0.40 -19.41
N ALA A 69 5.32 0.70 -19.72
CA ALA A 69 4.94 2.06 -19.35
C ALA A 69 3.51 2.45 -19.79
N THR A 70 3.09 2.09 -21.01
CA THR A 70 1.76 2.46 -21.54
C THR A 70 0.62 1.80 -20.76
N ALA A 71 0.76 0.51 -20.42
CA ALA A 71 -0.28 -0.20 -19.67
C ALA A 71 -0.31 0.24 -18.20
N LEU A 72 0.85 0.57 -17.60
CA LEU A 72 0.93 1.15 -16.26
C LEU A 72 0.15 2.46 -16.16
N ARG A 73 0.34 3.39 -17.11
CA ARG A 73 -0.43 4.66 -17.15
C ARG A 73 -1.94 4.42 -17.17
N ARG A 74 -2.40 3.48 -18.00
CA ARG A 74 -3.83 3.13 -18.07
C ARG A 74 -4.38 2.55 -16.76
N ARG A 75 -3.53 1.97 -15.93
CA ARG A 75 -3.87 1.45 -14.60
C ARG A 75 -3.65 2.46 -13.46
N GLY A 76 -3.28 3.70 -13.79
CA GLY A 76 -2.96 4.73 -12.79
C GLY A 76 -1.64 4.47 -12.04
N LEU A 77 -0.78 3.60 -12.56
CA LEU A 77 0.53 3.31 -11.98
C LEU A 77 1.63 4.15 -12.66
N PRO A 78 2.66 4.58 -11.91
CA PRO A 78 3.80 5.31 -12.45
C PRO A 78 4.53 4.54 -13.57
N PRO A 79 4.77 5.15 -14.74
CA PRO A 79 5.55 4.56 -15.83
C PRO A 79 6.98 4.19 -15.44
N ALA A 80 7.57 4.91 -14.48
CA ALA A 80 8.90 4.66 -13.96
C ALA A 80 9.09 3.22 -13.46
N ILE A 81 8.02 2.53 -13.03
CA ILE A 81 8.09 1.12 -12.62
C ILE A 81 8.68 0.23 -13.75
N ALA A 82 8.35 0.49 -15.01
CA ALA A 82 8.81 -0.33 -16.13
C ALA A 82 10.33 -0.29 -16.35
N GLY A 83 11.00 0.79 -15.93
CA GLY A 83 12.42 1.05 -16.19
C GLY A 83 13.35 0.76 -15.03
N HIS A 84 12.85 0.31 -13.88
CA HIS A 84 13.61 0.23 -12.64
C HIS A 84 13.38 -1.09 -11.91
N GLU A 85 14.39 -1.55 -11.17
CA GLU A 85 14.26 -2.67 -10.23
C GLU A 85 13.46 -2.26 -8.99
N TYR A 86 12.87 -3.22 -8.28
CA TYR A 86 11.99 -2.96 -7.15
C TYR A 86 12.71 -2.33 -5.95
N GLU A 87 14.04 -2.50 -5.84
CA GLU A 87 14.85 -1.87 -4.80
C GLU A 87 15.19 -0.41 -5.07
N ALA A 88 15.04 0.05 -6.32
CA ALA A 88 15.42 1.39 -6.74
C ALA A 88 14.64 2.50 -6.02
N PHE A 89 13.46 2.17 -5.49
CA PHE A 89 12.60 3.10 -4.77
C PHE A 89 12.46 2.73 -3.29
N PRO A 90 12.28 3.73 -2.41
CA PRO A 90 11.93 3.47 -1.03
C PRO A 90 10.63 2.65 -0.96
N ARG A 91 10.62 1.67 -0.06
CA ARG A 91 9.52 0.71 0.04
C ARG A 91 9.22 0.34 1.49
N GLY A 92 8.17 -0.43 1.68
CA GLY A 92 7.80 -0.93 3.00
C GLY A 92 6.69 -1.96 2.97
N ARG A 93 6.31 -2.42 4.15
CA ARG A 93 5.27 -3.42 4.38
C ARG A 93 4.42 -3.03 5.57
N VAL A 94 3.13 -3.29 5.46
CA VAL A 94 2.17 -3.27 6.56
C VAL A 94 1.88 -4.71 6.95
N VAL A 95 2.06 -5.04 8.22
CA VAL A 95 1.66 -6.32 8.81
C VAL A 95 0.76 -6.08 10.00
N TYR A 96 -0.03 -7.08 10.38
CA TYR A 96 -0.82 -7.03 11.60
C TYR A 96 -0.23 -7.97 12.65
N MET A 97 0.21 -7.43 13.77
CA MET A 97 0.83 -8.20 14.85
C MET A 97 -0.26 -8.76 15.77
N ARG A 98 -0.35 -10.09 15.92
CA ARG A 98 -1.43 -10.72 16.71
C ARG A 98 -1.20 -10.60 18.21
N GLY A 99 0.05 -10.58 18.66
CA GLY A 99 0.40 -10.42 20.08
C GLY A 99 0.02 -9.05 20.65
N PRO A 100 0.61 -7.95 20.16
CA PRO A 100 0.28 -6.61 20.64
C PRO A 100 -0.96 -6.02 19.95
N VAL A 101 -1.63 -6.77 19.06
CA VAL A 101 -2.90 -6.41 18.40
C VAL A 101 -2.83 -5.04 17.72
N LEU A 102 -1.87 -4.87 16.80
CA LEU A 102 -1.70 -3.60 16.07
C LEU A 102 -1.10 -3.77 14.67
N PHE A 103 -1.35 -2.81 13.80
CA PHE A 103 -0.72 -2.70 12.49
C PHE A 103 0.68 -2.10 12.59
N THR A 104 1.70 -2.81 12.13
CA THR A 104 3.07 -2.27 12.05
C THR A 104 3.41 -1.92 10.61
N LEU A 105 3.73 -0.65 10.37
CA LEU A 105 4.25 -0.15 9.10
C LEU A 105 5.78 -0.14 9.19
N TYR A 106 6.40 -1.15 8.59
CA TYR A 106 7.84 -1.17 8.35
C TYR A 106 8.16 -0.40 7.08
N ALA A 107 8.75 0.78 7.21
CA ALA A 107 8.96 1.69 6.09
C ALA A 107 10.42 2.15 5.98
N ASP A 108 10.92 2.32 4.76
CA ASP A 108 12.10 3.14 4.50
C ASP A 108 11.92 4.52 5.15
N ARG A 109 12.98 5.06 5.79
CA ARG A 109 12.96 6.35 6.49
C ARG A 109 12.49 7.51 5.59
N ARG A 110 12.76 7.43 4.29
CA ARG A 110 12.31 8.43 3.30
C ARG A 110 10.79 8.51 3.16
N LEU A 111 10.06 7.46 3.54
CA LEU A 111 8.59 7.40 3.54
C LEU A 111 7.97 7.74 4.90
N GLN A 112 8.77 7.97 5.94
CA GLN A 112 8.26 8.23 7.30
C GLN A 112 7.93 9.71 7.55
N ARG A 113 7.74 10.50 6.48
CA ARG A 113 7.22 11.88 6.61
C ARG A 113 5.75 11.82 7.07
N PRO A 114 5.29 12.73 7.95
CA PRO A 114 3.93 12.70 8.47
C PRO A 114 2.84 12.57 7.40
N ASP A 115 2.92 13.36 6.33
CA ASP A 115 1.93 13.34 5.25
C ASP A 115 1.91 12.00 4.49
N THR A 116 3.08 11.42 4.27
CA THR A 116 3.23 10.11 3.62
C THR A 116 2.65 9.01 4.48
N ILE A 117 2.94 9.01 5.79
CA ILE A 117 2.37 8.04 6.74
C ILE A 117 0.85 8.21 6.83
N ALA A 118 0.34 9.44 6.93
CA ALA A 118 -1.10 9.68 6.96
C ALA A 118 -1.79 9.18 5.69
N LEU A 119 -1.15 9.32 4.52
CA LEU A 119 -1.67 8.77 3.27
C LEU A 119 -1.63 7.23 3.27
N LEU A 120 -0.54 6.60 3.73
CA LEU A 120 -0.47 5.14 3.87
C LEU A 120 -1.54 4.61 4.83
N VAL A 121 -1.72 5.24 6.00
CA VAL A 121 -2.79 4.88 6.96
C VAL A 121 -4.16 4.91 6.30
N ARG A 122 -4.47 5.94 5.51
CA ARG A 122 -5.73 6.00 4.75
C ARG A 122 -5.82 4.91 3.68
N LEU A 123 -4.76 4.72 2.87
CA LEU A 123 -4.72 3.73 1.80
C LEU A 123 -4.86 2.30 2.33
N PHE A 124 -4.39 2.01 3.53
CA PHE A 124 -4.48 0.69 4.15
C PHE A 124 -5.72 0.51 5.05
N GLY A 125 -6.62 1.50 5.12
CA GLY A 125 -7.82 1.39 5.97
C GLY A 125 -7.53 1.40 7.46
N LEU A 126 -6.41 2.00 7.87
CA LEU A 126 -5.94 1.99 9.26
C LEU A 126 -6.41 3.22 10.06
N THR A 127 -7.37 3.96 9.54
CA THR A 127 -7.89 5.16 10.22
C THR A 127 -8.74 4.73 11.41
N GLY A 128 -8.32 5.07 12.62
CA GLY A 128 -8.94 4.60 13.86
C GLY A 128 -8.35 3.28 14.39
N GLU A 129 -7.50 2.62 13.61
CA GLU A 129 -6.81 1.39 14.02
C GLU A 129 -5.52 1.71 14.80
N HIS A 130 -5.19 0.85 15.75
CA HIS A 130 -3.91 0.89 16.43
C HIS A 130 -2.79 0.56 15.44
N HIS A 131 -1.86 1.50 15.26
CA HIS A 131 -0.72 1.30 14.37
C HIS A 131 0.56 1.91 14.91
N ALA A 132 1.68 1.35 14.49
CA ALA A 132 3.01 1.84 14.79
C ALA A 132 3.85 1.92 13.50
N VAL A 133 4.65 2.98 13.37
CA VAL A 133 5.63 3.10 12.30
C VAL A 133 7.00 2.68 12.83
N ARG A 134 7.70 1.85 12.05
CA ARG A 134 9.03 1.35 12.37
C ARG A 134 9.94 1.48 11.15
N SER A 135 11.21 1.77 11.42
CA SER A 135 12.25 1.68 10.40
C SER A 135 12.73 0.25 10.28
N ASP A 136 12.88 -0.24 9.05
CA ASP A 136 13.47 -1.55 8.77
C ASP A 136 14.71 -1.36 7.89
N ALA A 137 15.84 -1.96 8.29
CA ALA A 137 17.07 -1.91 7.52
C ALA A 137 16.93 -2.62 6.17
N HIS A 138 16.08 -3.65 6.08
CA HIS A 138 15.80 -4.38 4.85
C HIS A 138 15.18 -3.50 3.76
N TYR A 139 14.47 -2.42 4.13
CA TYR A 139 13.80 -1.53 3.19
C TYR A 139 14.61 -0.29 2.80
N ARG A 140 15.83 -0.12 3.28
CA ARG A 140 16.68 1.01 2.86
C ARG A 140 17.10 0.81 1.41
N THR A 141 16.83 1.79 0.54
CA THR A 141 17.58 1.86 -0.74
C THR A 141 18.97 2.43 -0.45
N LEU A 142 19.98 1.93 -1.18
CA LEU A 142 21.31 2.52 -1.19
C LEU A 142 21.22 3.95 -1.73
N ALA A 143 21.74 4.90 -0.96
CA ALA A 143 21.74 6.32 -1.31
C ALA A 143 22.71 6.61 -2.46
#